data_AF-A0A4Q6E0Y5-F1
#
_entry.id   AF-A0A4Q6E0Y5-F1
#
_cell.length_a   1.000
_cell.length_b   1.000
_cell.length_c   1.000
_cell.angle_alpha   90.00
_cell.angle_beta   90.00
_cell.angle_gamma   90.00
#
_symmetry.space_group_name_H-M   'P 1'
#
loop_
_entity.id
_entity.type
_entity.pdbx_description
1 polymer ?
#
loop_
_entity_poly.entity_id
_entity_poly.type
_entity_poly.pdbx_seq_one_letter_code
_entity_poly.pdbx_strand_id
1 'polypeptide(L)'
;MIAQLIAWARGALSAWENFWFDSKSDDALTTLAAFRIAFCGVMFTCYFARAFDVDFFYTGNGIMPLWHKESIDYFRYHPTIFSNEMNPFWIHGAHTLLLGFILAQALGFATRVSSIGAYFLHLMFANRNMPVMFGVDMISTFFFFYLCFANSNARWSIDKLLGWQAKSQSALSHIAWRLMQLQVCIIYGYSGLEKMKGTRWW
;
A
#
# COMPACT_ATOMS: atom_id res chain seq x y z
N MET A 1 -27.62 -14.24 -35.23
CA MET A 1 -27.78 -13.72 -33.85
C MET A 1 -27.02 -14.55 -32.81
N ILE A 2 -27.33 -15.84 -32.61
CA ILE A 2 -26.65 -16.70 -31.60
C ILE A 2 -25.13 -16.79 -31.80
N ALA A 3 -24.65 -17.01 -33.04
CA ALA A 3 -23.22 -17.07 -33.33
C ALA A 3 -22.47 -15.78 -32.97
N GLN A 4 -23.13 -14.63 -33.13
CA GLN A 4 -22.55 -13.32 -32.83
C GLN A 4 -22.49 -13.06 -31.32
N LEU A 5 -23.52 -13.47 -30.57
CA LEU A 5 -23.49 -13.46 -29.11
C LEU A 5 -22.36 -14.36 -28.56
N ILE A 6 -22.16 -15.54 -29.13
CA ILE A 6 -21.06 -16.45 -28.75
C ILE A 6 -19.70 -15.80 -29.05
N ALA A 7 -19.56 -15.14 -30.20
CA ALA A 7 -18.32 -14.44 -30.56
C ALA A 7 -18.02 -13.29 -29.58
N TRP A 8 -19.02 -12.49 -29.22
CA TRP A 8 -18.87 -11.44 -28.21
C TRP A 8 -18.53 -11.99 -26.83
N ALA A 9 -19.19 -13.07 -26.40
CA ALA A 9 -18.91 -13.71 -25.12
C ALA A 9 -17.46 -14.23 -25.05
N ARG A 10 -16.97 -14.87 -26.12
CA ARG A 10 -15.57 -15.33 -26.22
C ARG A 10 -14.59 -14.16 -26.23
N GLY A 11 -14.90 -13.09 -26.96
CA GLY A 11 -14.10 -11.87 -26.98
C GLY A 11 -14.00 -11.21 -25.60
N ALA A 12 -15.12 -11.09 -24.89
CA ALA A 12 -15.17 -10.55 -23.53
C ALA A 12 -14.36 -11.41 -22.55
N LEU A 13 -14.48 -12.74 -22.62
CA LEU A 13 -13.71 -13.66 -21.78
C LEU A 13 -12.20 -13.54 -22.06
N SER A 14 -11.80 -13.50 -23.33
CA SER A 14 -10.39 -13.33 -23.69
C SER A 14 -9.84 -11.97 -23.24
N ALA A 15 -10.62 -10.89 -23.37
CA ALA A 15 -10.23 -9.58 -22.88
C ALA A 15 -10.09 -9.56 -21.35
N TRP A 16 -10.99 -10.23 -20.63
CA TRP A 16 -10.92 -10.41 -19.18
C TRP A 16 -9.66 -11.17 -18.76
N GLU A 17 -9.37 -12.30 -19.42
CA GLU A 17 -8.17 -13.08 -19.14
C GLU A 17 -6.90 -12.27 -19.40
N ASN A 18 -6.84 -11.59 -20.54
CA ASN A 18 -5.69 -10.75 -20.88
C ASN A 18 -5.52 -9.58 -19.89
N PHE A 19 -6.62 -8.95 -19.47
CA PHE A 19 -6.56 -7.85 -18.53
C PHE A 19 -5.92 -8.27 -17.19
N TRP A 20 -6.35 -9.41 -16.64
CA TRP A 20 -5.90 -9.88 -15.32
C TRP A 20 -4.58 -10.67 -15.35
N PHE A 21 -4.31 -11.40 -16.43
CA PHE A 21 -3.27 -12.43 -16.43
C PHE A 21 -2.19 -12.24 -17.50
N ASP A 22 -2.33 -11.30 -18.45
CA ASP A 22 -1.31 -11.11 -19.49
C ASP A 22 -0.02 -10.53 -18.91
N SER A 23 0.92 -11.43 -18.60
CA SER A 23 2.06 -11.03 -17.79
C SER A 23 3.19 -10.31 -18.53
N LYS A 24 3.04 -10.06 -19.84
CA LYS A 24 4.17 -10.02 -20.77
C LYS A 24 4.79 -8.65 -21.07
N SER A 25 4.21 -7.53 -20.63
CA SER A 25 4.70 -6.20 -21.06
C SER A 25 5.82 -5.64 -20.16
N ASP A 26 6.97 -5.37 -20.78
CA ASP A 26 8.14 -4.74 -20.14
C ASP A 26 7.84 -3.31 -19.61
N ASP A 27 6.94 -2.59 -20.27
CA ASP A 27 6.51 -1.25 -19.87
C ASP A 27 5.79 -1.24 -18.51
N ALA A 28 5.00 -2.28 -18.23
CA ALA A 28 4.30 -2.41 -16.96
C ALA A 28 5.29 -2.60 -15.80
N LEU A 29 6.38 -3.34 -16.01
CA LEU A 29 7.43 -3.53 -15.00
C LEU A 29 8.18 -2.23 -14.70
N THR A 30 8.47 -1.45 -15.74
CA THR A 30 9.13 -0.15 -15.58
C THR A 30 8.23 0.83 -14.83
N THR A 31 6.94 0.86 -15.17
CA THR A 31 5.94 1.69 -14.48
C THR A 31 5.78 1.25 -13.02
N LEU A 32 5.75 -0.05 -12.75
CA LEU A 32 5.69 -0.58 -11.38
C LEU A 32 6.94 -0.19 -10.55
N ALA A 33 8.13 -0.20 -11.15
CA ALA A 33 9.35 0.24 -10.49
C ALA A 33 9.33 1.75 -10.20
N ALA A 34 8.87 2.57 -11.15
CA ALA A 34 8.66 4.00 -10.94
C ALA A 34 7.68 4.27 -9.79
N PHE A 35 6.54 3.56 -9.81
CA PHE A 35 5.52 3.63 -8.77
C PHE A 35 6.10 3.27 -7.40
N ARG A 36 6.83 2.14 -7.30
CA ARG A 36 7.48 1.70 -6.06
C ARG A 36 8.36 2.79 -5.47
N ILE A 37 9.23 3.40 -6.28
CA ILE A 37 10.17 4.45 -5.85
C ILE A 37 9.39 5.69 -5.37
N ALA A 38 8.44 6.18 -6.19
CA ALA A 38 7.68 7.38 -5.86
C ALA A 38 6.81 7.19 -4.62
N PHE A 39 6.04 6.09 -4.57
CA PHE A 39 5.18 5.76 -3.44
C PHE A 39 5.97 5.58 -2.14
N CYS A 40 7.02 4.77 -2.16
CA CYS A 40 7.84 4.57 -0.96
C CYS A 40 8.59 5.84 -0.56
N GLY A 41 8.99 6.71 -1.50
CA GLY A 41 9.57 8.01 -1.19
C GLY A 41 8.60 8.95 -0.47
N VAL A 42 7.35 9.02 -0.94
CA VAL A 42 6.28 9.78 -0.24
C VAL A 42 6.03 9.20 1.14
N MET A 43 5.85 7.88 1.25
CA MET A 43 5.59 7.25 2.54
C MET A 43 6.75 7.36 3.52
N PHE A 44 7.99 7.28 3.02
CA PHE A 44 9.17 7.53 3.84
C PHE A 44 9.14 8.95 4.39
N THR A 45 8.81 9.94 3.56
CA THR A 45 8.69 11.34 3.99
C THR A 45 7.60 11.51 5.04
N CYS A 46 6.43 10.90 4.84
CA CYS A 46 5.30 10.97 5.79
C CYS A 46 5.63 10.36 7.15
N TYR A 47 6.31 9.21 7.19
CA TYR A 47 6.73 8.59 8.45
C TYR A 47 7.95 9.27 9.06
N PHE A 48 8.87 9.78 8.25
CA PHE A 48 10.02 10.54 8.72
C PHE A 48 9.59 11.83 9.42
N ALA A 49 8.60 12.53 8.86
CA ALA A 49 8.00 13.70 9.52
C ALA A 49 7.37 13.34 10.89
N ARG A 50 6.82 12.13 11.03
CA ARG A 50 6.27 11.65 12.32
C ARG A 50 7.35 11.18 13.29
N ALA A 51 8.58 10.96 12.82
CA ALA A 51 9.72 10.59 13.67
C ALA A 51 10.10 11.71 14.66
N PHE A 52 9.76 12.97 14.35
CA PHE A 52 10.04 14.10 15.24
C PHE A 52 9.24 14.07 16.55
N ASP A 53 8.10 13.37 16.58
CA ASP A 53 7.29 13.24 17.79
C ASP A 53 6.51 11.91 17.81
N VAL A 54 7.25 10.80 17.86
CA VAL A 54 6.66 9.44 17.91
C VAL A 54 5.81 9.26 19.17
N ASP A 55 6.18 9.90 20.28
CA ASP A 55 5.47 9.78 21.55
C ASP A 55 4.06 10.36 21.43
N PHE A 56 3.93 11.54 20.84
CA PHE A 56 2.64 12.18 20.58
C PHE A 56 1.73 11.32 19.70
N PHE A 57 2.26 10.66 18.67
CA PHE A 57 1.42 9.92 17.72
C PHE A 57 1.07 8.50 18.17
N TYR A 58 1.98 7.80 18.86
CA TYR A 58 1.90 6.34 18.97
C TYR A 58 1.97 5.78 20.39
N THR A 59 2.42 6.54 21.38
CA THR A 59 2.51 6.04 22.77
C THR A 59 1.22 6.23 23.56
N GLY A 60 1.14 5.58 24.72
CA GLY A 60 -0.03 5.69 25.62
C GLY A 60 -0.31 7.10 26.14
N ASN A 61 0.70 7.98 26.14
CA ASN A 61 0.57 9.38 26.56
C ASN A 61 0.29 10.34 25.38
N GLY A 62 0.18 9.82 24.17
CA GLY A 62 -0.03 10.60 22.96
C GLY A 62 -1.49 11.05 22.76
N ILE A 63 -1.80 11.50 21.55
CA ILE A 63 -3.11 12.04 21.15
C ILE A 63 -4.28 11.07 21.40
N MET A 64 -4.01 9.76 21.38
CA MET A 64 -5.00 8.72 21.56
C MET A 64 -4.43 7.62 22.44
N PRO A 65 -4.67 7.64 23.75
CA PRO A 65 -4.40 6.51 24.62
C PRO A 65 -5.23 5.28 24.21
N LEU A 66 -4.69 4.07 24.35
CA LEU A 66 -5.38 2.83 23.95
C LEU A 66 -6.68 2.59 24.73
N TRP A 67 -6.73 2.94 26.02
CA TRP A 67 -7.97 2.86 26.82
C TRP A 67 -9.09 3.69 26.18
N HIS A 68 -8.77 4.86 25.60
CA HIS A 68 -9.74 5.72 24.95
C HIS A 68 -10.15 5.16 23.59
N LYS A 69 -9.20 4.57 22.85
CA LYS A 69 -9.49 3.81 21.63
C LYS A 69 -10.50 2.68 21.89
N GLU A 70 -10.32 1.91 22.97
CA GLU A 70 -11.22 0.81 23.33
C GLU A 70 -12.60 1.29 23.81
N SER A 71 -12.69 2.52 24.31
CA SER A 71 -13.94 3.15 24.73
C SER A 71 -14.82 3.61 23.57
N ILE A 72 -14.27 3.69 22.35
CA ILE A 72 -14.96 4.15 21.14
C ILE A 72 -15.21 2.96 20.22
N ASP A 73 -16.48 2.58 20.04
CA ASP A 73 -16.88 1.42 19.23
C ASP A 73 -16.30 1.44 17.81
N TYR A 74 -16.20 2.62 17.20
CA TYR A 74 -15.62 2.77 15.86
C TYR A 74 -14.15 2.34 15.80
N PHE A 75 -13.35 2.58 16.85
CA PHE A 75 -11.92 2.25 16.87
C PHE A 75 -11.60 0.90 17.52
N ARG A 76 -12.56 0.34 18.28
CA ARG A 76 -12.40 -0.86 19.09
C ARG A 76 -11.92 -2.09 18.31
N TYR A 77 -12.38 -2.26 17.07
CA TYR A 77 -12.12 -3.46 16.27
C TYR A 77 -10.90 -3.37 15.34
N HIS A 78 -10.01 -2.40 15.56
CA HIS A 78 -8.81 -2.21 14.74
C HIS A 78 -7.55 -2.78 15.41
N PRO A 79 -7.02 -3.92 14.94
CA PRO A 79 -5.93 -4.62 15.63
C PRO A 79 -4.61 -3.86 15.51
N THR A 80 -3.85 -3.82 16.60
CA THR A 80 -2.48 -3.27 16.64
C THR A 80 -1.63 -4.08 17.63
N ILE A 81 -0.32 -4.19 17.37
CA ILE A 81 0.62 -4.82 18.31
C ILE A 81 1.02 -3.92 19.47
N PHE A 82 0.71 -2.62 19.41
CA PHE A 82 1.12 -1.64 20.41
C PHE A 82 0.09 -1.55 21.53
N SER A 83 0.49 -1.94 22.74
CA SER A 83 -0.34 -1.80 23.96
C SER A 83 -0.04 -0.48 24.69
N ASN A 84 -0.94 -0.06 25.58
CA ASN A 84 -0.75 1.15 26.39
C ASN A 84 0.44 1.05 27.35
N GLU A 85 0.71 -0.14 27.86
CA GLU A 85 1.79 -0.43 28.81
C GLU A 85 3.11 -0.76 28.12
N MET A 86 3.13 -0.80 26.78
CA MET A 86 4.33 -1.10 26.02
C MET A 86 5.37 -0.01 26.25
N ASN A 87 6.59 -0.42 26.59
CA ASN A 87 7.71 0.51 26.75
C ASN A 87 7.88 1.35 25.46
N PRO A 88 7.91 2.69 25.54
CA PRO A 88 8.08 3.56 24.38
C PRO A 88 9.27 3.18 23.50
N PHE A 89 10.36 2.66 24.09
CA PHE A 89 11.52 2.16 23.36
C PHE A 89 11.15 1.20 22.21
N TRP A 90 10.20 0.28 22.44
CA TRP A 90 9.76 -0.67 21.42
C TRP A 90 8.94 -0.01 20.30
N ILE A 91 8.19 1.05 20.62
CA ILE A 91 7.41 1.82 19.65
C ILE A 91 8.36 2.62 18.75
N HIS A 92 9.34 3.31 19.34
CA HIS A 92 10.41 4.00 18.61
C HIS A 92 11.24 3.04 17.74
N GLY A 93 11.58 1.86 18.28
CA GLY A 93 12.27 0.81 17.54
C GLY A 93 11.45 0.30 16.35
N ALA A 94 10.16 0.01 16.55
CA ALA A 94 9.26 -0.40 15.47
C ALA A 94 9.07 0.69 14.42
N HIS A 95 9.01 1.97 14.82
CA HIS A 95 8.89 3.10 13.89
C HIS A 95 10.16 3.24 13.03
N THR A 96 11.33 3.13 13.66
CA THR A 96 12.63 3.16 12.97
C THR A 96 12.76 1.96 12.01
N LEU A 97 12.31 0.79 12.44
CA LEU A 97 12.29 -0.42 11.61
C LEU A 97 11.35 -0.26 10.40
N LEU A 98 10.18 0.36 10.57
CA LEU A 98 9.28 0.69 9.47
C LEU A 98 9.96 1.61 8.45
N LEU A 99 10.62 2.68 8.90
CA LEU A 99 11.39 3.57 8.00
C LEU A 99 12.46 2.78 7.23
N GLY A 100 13.15 1.87 7.91
CA GLY A 100 14.13 0.96 7.28
C GLY A 100 13.50 0.09 6.19
N PHE A 101 12.34 -0.53 6.46
CA PHE A 101 11.64 -1.33 5.46
C PHE A 101 11.11 -0.51 4.28
N ILE A 102 10.57 0.69 4.52
CA ILE A 102 10.11 1.57 3.44
C ILE A 102 11.30 2.01 2.57
N LEU A 103 12.43 2.36 3.18
CA LEU A 103 13.65 2.73 2.45
C LEU A 103 14.19 1.55 1.64
N ALA A 104 14.30 0.37 2.25
CA ALA A 104 14.69 -0.86 1.55
C ALA A 104 13.75 -1.15 0.38
N GLN A 105 12.44 -0.97 0.56
CA GLN A 105 11.46 -1.14 -0.50
C GLN A 105 11.61 -0.10 -1.62
N ALA A 106 11.89 1.17 -1.30
CA ALA A 106 12.16 2.20 -2.31
C ALA A 106 13.36 1.84 -3.18
N LEU A 107 14.46 1.42 -2.55
CA LEU A 107 15.69 0.97 -3.21
C LEU A 107 15.54 -0.39 -3.91
N GLY A 108 14.48 -1.13 -3.60
CA GLY A 108 14.25 -2.48 -4.12
C GLY A 108 15.26 -3.49 -3.57
N PHE A 109 15.56 -3.43 -2.27
CA PHE A 109 16.44 -4.36 -1.56
C PHE A 109 15.62 -5.30 -0.67
N ALA A 110 15.90 -6.60 -0.77
CA ALA A 110 15.16 -7.67 -0.09
C ALA A 110 13.63 -7.50 -0.25
N THR A 111 13.20 -7.15 -1.47
CA THR A 111 11.87 -6.58 -1.77
C THR A 111 10.70 -7.34 -1.17
N ARG A 112 10.74 -8.67 -1.13
CA ARG A 112 9.65 -9.47 -0.53
C ARG A 112 9.58 -9.30 0.98
N VAL A 113 10.73 -9.24 1.65
CA VAL A 113 10.81 -9.04 3.11
C VAL A 113 10.47 -7.60 3.45
N SER A 114 11.05 -6.63 2.74
CA SER A 114 10.76 -5.21 2.97
C SER A 114 9.31 -4.85 2.68
N SER A 115 8.68 -5.42 1.65
CA SER A 115 7.24 -5.18 1.39
C SER A 115 6.35 -5.69 2.50
N ILE A 116 6.61 -6.91 2.99
CA ILE A 116 5.80 -7.53 4.06
C ILE A 116 6.01 -6.77 5.37
N GLY A 117 7.25 -6.45 5.71
CA GLY A 117 7.60 -5.67 6.90
C GLY A 117 6.99 -4.27 6.87
N ALA A 118 7.10 -3.56 5.75
CA ALA A 118 6.51 -2.24 5.56
C ALA A 118 4.98 -2.30 5.67
N TYR A 119 4.32 -3.23 4.97
CA TYR A 119 2.87 -3.40 5.06
C TYR A 119 2.40 -3.69 6.49
N PHE A 120 3.03 -4.66 7.14
CA PHE A 120 2.64 -5.08 8.48
C PHE A 120 2.78 -3.95 9.49
N LEU A 121 3.95 -3.31 9.55
CA LEU A 121 4.18 -2.22 10.49
C LEU A 121 3.34 -0.98 10.15
N HIS A 122 3.19 -0.62 8.86
CA HIS A 122 2.27 0.44 8.42
C HIS A 122 0.86 0.18 8.95
N LEU A 123 0.33 -1.03 8.77
CA LEU A 123 -1.00 -1.40 9.25
C LEU A 123 -1.11 -1.31 10.77
N MET A 124 -0.10 -1.76 11.51
CA MET A 124 -0.08 -1.68 12.98
C MET A 124 -0.07 -0.24 13.49
N PHE A 125 0.70 0.64 12.84
CA PHE A 125 0.75 2.07 13.16
C PHE A 125 -0.51 2.82 12.73
N ALA A 126 -1.07 2.50 11.56
CA ALA A 126 -2.32 3.08 11.07
C ALA A 126 -3.49 2.76 12.02
N ASN A 127 -3.61 1.49 12.45
CA ASN A 127 -4.62 1.09 13.42
C ASN A 127 -4.34 1.62 14.84
N ARG A 128 -3.09 1.98 15.17
CA ARG A 128 -2.74 2.63 16.44
C ARG A 128 -3.10 4.11 16.45
N ASN A 129 -3.01 4.78 15.30
CA ASN A 129 -3.15 6.22 15.17
C ASN A 129 -4.39 6.63 14.33
N MET A 130 -5.51 5.94 14.53
CA MET A 130 -6.75 6.19 13.78
C MET A 130 -7.27 7.64 13.78
N PRO A 131 -7.20 8.42 14.87
CA PRO A 131 -7.72 9.79 14.85
C PRO A 131 -6.87 10.77 14.02
N VAL A 132 -5.60 10.45 13.78
CA VAL A 132 -4.72 11.26 12.90
C VAL A 132 -4.63 10.66 11.49
N MET A 133 -5.10 9.42 11.32
CA MET A 133 -5.08 8.72 10.05
C MET A 133 -5.90 9.48 9.01
N PHE A 134 -5.30 9.73 7.84
CA PHE A 134 -5.94 10.41 6.73
C PHE A 134 -6.05 9.51 5.50
N GLY A 135 -6.67 10.02 4.43
CA GLY A 135 -6.87 9.27 3.19
C GLY A 135 -5.57 8.70 2.60
N VAL A 136 -4.45 9.41 2.74
CA VAL A 136 -3.12 8.92 2.30
C VAL A 136 -2.74 7.63 3.04
N ASP A 137 -2.92 7.57 4.36
CA ASP A 137 -2.57 6.40 5.17
C ASP A 137 -3.47 5.20 4.80
N MET A 138 -4.77 5.42 4.60
CA MET A 138 -5.72 4.39 4.18
C MET A 138 -5.39 3.82 2.80
N ILE A 139 -5.17 4.68 1.81
CA ILE A 139 -4.83 4.27 0.44
C ILE A 139 -3.49 3.52 0.43
N SER A 140 -2.52 3.99 1.21
CA SER A 140 -1.20 3.39 1.30
C SER A 140 -1.23 1.97 1.86
N THR A 141 -2.18 1.64 2.75
CA THR A 141 -2.39 0.27 3.22
C THR A 141 -2.64 -0.70 2.07
N PHE A 142 -3.49 -0.32 1.11
CA PHE A 142 -3.78 -1.15 -0.06
C PHE A 142 -2.55 -1.27 -0.98
N PHE A 143 -1.82 -0.18 -1.20
CA PHE A 143 -0.63 -0.21 -2.06
C PHE A 143 0.53 -1.00 -1.46
N PHE A 144 0.79 -0.87 -0.15
CA PHE A 144 1.75 -1.73 0.53
C PHE A 144 1.33 -3.20 0.44
N PHE A 145 0.04 -3.51 0.62
CA PHE A 145 -0.47 -4.87 0.47
C PHE A 145 -0.25 -5.41 -0.95
N TYR A 146 -0.58 -4.65 -1.99
CA TYR A 146 -0.36 -5.07 -3.37
C TYR A 146 1.13 -5.23 -3.71
N LEU A 147 2.00 -4.36 -3.17
CA LEU A 147 3.46 -4.49 -3.33
C LEU A 147 4.02 -5.78 -2.74
N CYS A 148 3.37 -6.39 -1.75
CA CYS A 148 3.75 -7.71 -1.26
C CYS A 148 3.70 -8.76 -2.37
N PHE A 149 2.78 -8.65 -3.33
CA PHE A 149 2.59 -9.64 -4.39
C PHE A 149 3.20 -9.21 -5.74
N ALA A 150 3.40 -7.91 -5.94
CA ALA A 150 3.93 -7.36 -7.16
C ALA A 150 5.43 -7.69 -7.33
N ASN A 151 5.83 -8.06 -8.54
CA ASN A 151 7.22 -8.25 -8.95
C ASN A 151 7.92 -6.89 -9.16
N SER A 152 7.94 -6.09 -8.09
CA SER A 152 8.46 -4.73 -8.11
C SER A 152 9.99 -4.69 -8.14
N ASN A 153 10.67 -5.84 -8.09
CA ASN A 153 12.12 -5.96 -8.13
C ASN A 153 12.70 -6.26 -9.52
N ALA A 154 11.86 -6.44 -10.55
CA ALA A 154 12.34 -6.76 -11.90
C ALA A 154 13.10 -5.62 -12.61
N ARG A 155 12.89 -4.37 -12.18
CA ARG A 155 13.51 -3.16 -12.74
C ARG A 155 13.92 -2.20 -11.61
N TRP A 156 15.00 -1.44 -11.85
CA TRP A 156 15.55 -0.39 -10.98
C TRP A 156 15.60 -0.78 -9.49
N SER A 157 16.10 -1.97 -9.17
CA SER A 157 16.15 -2.50 -7.81
C SER A 157 17.57 -2.98 -7.50
N ILE A 158 17.96 -2.92 -6.23
CA ILE A 158 19.23 -3.53 -5.78
C ILE A 158 19.15 -5.05 -5.91
N ASP A 159 18.00 -5.66 -5.64
CA ASP A 159 17.79 -7.10 -5.84
C ASP A 159 18.14 -7.53 -7.27
N LYS A 160 17.84 -6.70 -8.27
CA LYS A 160 18.23 -6.99 -9.65
C LYS A 160 19.74 -6.96 -9.85
N LEU A 161 20.41 -5.95 -9.28
CA LEU A 161 21.87 -5.82 -9.34
C LEU A 161 22.57 -7.01 -8.66
N LEU A 162 21.98 -7.55 -7.60
CA LEU A 162 22.45 -8.73 -6.87
C LEU A 162 21.99 -10.07 -7.47
N GLY A 163 21.17 -10.04 -8.53
CA GLY A 163 20.62 -11.24 -9.15
C GLY A 163 19.53 -11.96 -8.34
N TRP A 164 18.98 -11.31 -7.32
CA TRP A 164 17.89 -11.79 -6.45
C TRP A 164 16.49 -11.52 -7.02
N GLN A 165 16.39 -11.02 -8.26
CA GLN A 165 15.09 -10.79 -8.89
C GLN A 165 14.29 -12.09 -9.05
N ALA A 166 12.97 -11.99 -9.06
CA ALA A 166 12.13 -13.12 -9.43
C ALA A 166 12.35 -13.48 -10.91
N LYS A 167 12.63 -14.76 -11.19
CA LYS A 167 12.97 -15.25 -12.55
C LYS A 167 11.80 -15.22 -13.53
N SER A 168 10.56 -15.24 -13.05
CA SER A 168 9.36 -15.17 -13.89
C SER A 168 8.32 -14.22 -13.30
N GLN A 169 7.55 -13.61 -14.19
CA GLN A 169 6.44 -12.76 -13.81
C GLN A 169 5.24 -13.64 -13.46
N SER A 170 4.79 -13.58 -12.21
CA SER A 170 3.64 -14.34 -11.77
C SER A 170 2.34 -13.65 -12.17
N ALA A 171 1.29 -14.44 -12.45
CA ALA A 171 -0.08 -13.94 -12.61
C ALA A 171 -0.48 -13.02 -11.44
N LEU A 172 -0.11 -13.40 -10.21
CA LEU A 172 -0.35 -12.60 -9.00
C LEU A 172 0.29 -11.21 -9.06
N SER A 173 1.49 -11.08 -9.65
CA SER A 173 2.12 -9.78 -9.82
C SER A 173 1.31 -8.88 -10.75
N HIS A 174 0.73 -9.42 -11.81
CA HIS A 174 -0.11 -8.65 -12.73
C HIS A 174 -1.43 -8.26 -12.11
N ILE A 175 -2.08 -9.19 -11.39
CA ILE A 175 -3.29 -8.89 -10.65
C ILE A 175 -3.03 -7.75 -9.65
N ALA A 176 -1.94 -7.81 -8.88
CA ALA A 176 -1.58 -6.76 -7.93
C ALA A 176 -1.40 -5.39 -8.63
N TRP A 177 -0.73 -5.37 -9.79
CA TRP A 177 -0.58 -4.16 -10.60
C TRP A 177 -1.92 -3.61 -11.10
N ARG A 178 -2.82 -4.47 -11.61
CA ARG A 178 -4.17 -4.07 -12.05
C ARG A 178 -5.02 -3.55 -10.90
N LEU A 179 -4.93 -4.16 -9.73
CA LEU A 179 -5.63 -3.69 -8.53
C LEU A 179 -5.16 -2.30 -8.11
N MET A 180 -3.86 -2.01 -8.18
CA MET A 180 -3.35 -0.64 -7.96
C MET A 180 -3.98 0.37 -8.94
N GLN A 181 -4.04 0.03 -10.24
CA GLN A 181 -4.64 0.90 -11.26
C GLN A 181 -6.14 1.14 -10.99
N LEU A 182 -6.90 0.07 -10.74
CA LEU A 182 -8.33 0.15 -10.45
C LEU A 182 -8.61 0.97 -9.19
N GLN A 183 -7.80 0.79 -8.13
CA GLN A 183 -7.92 1.56 -6.90
C GLN A 183 -7.85 3.07 -7.17
N VAL A 184 -6.87 3.50 -7.98
CA VAL A 184 -6.73 4.91 -8.38
C VAL A 184 -7.94 5.37 -9.19
N CYS A 185 -8.36 4.59 -10.20
CA CYS A 185 -9.53 4.93 -11.02
C CYS A 185 -10.81 5.10 -10.19
N ILE A 186 -11.04 4.22 -9.21
CA ILE A 186 -12.22 4.28 -8.33
C ILE A 186 -12.17 5.51 -7.44
N ILE A 187 -11.03 5.76 -6.78
CA ILE A 187 -10.88 6.91 -5.86
C ILE A 187 -11.11 8.22 -6.60
N TYR A 188 -10.46 8.42 -7.75
CA TYR A 188 -10.60 9.65 -8.52
C TYR A 188 -11.97 9.74 -9.21
N GLY A 189 -12.52 8.62 -9.68
CA GLY A 189 -13.86 8.58 -10.26
C GLY A 189 -14.92 9.02 -9.27
N TYR A 190 -14.92 8.46 -8.06
CA TYR A 190 -15.87 8.83 -7.01
C TYR A 190 -15.64 10.27 -6.52
N SER A 191 -14.38 10.67 -6.32
CA SER A 191 -14.04 12.03 -5.91
C SER A 191 -14.50 13.08 -6.92
N GLY A 192 -14.41 12.77 -8.23
CA GLY A 192 -14.93 13.62 -9.29
C GLY A 192 -16.46 13.69 -9.30
N LEU A 193 -17.14 12.55 -9.18
CA LEU A 193 -18.60 12.46 -9.11
C LEU A 193 -19.18 13.25 -7.93
N GLU A 194 -18.54 13.19 -6.76
CA GLU A 194 -18.95 13.97 -5.58
C GLU A 194 -18.80 15.47 -5.82
N LYS A 195 -17.72 15.92 -6.47
CA LYS A 195 -17.52 17.34 -6.80
C LYS A 195 -18.55 17.88 -7.78
N MET A 196 -18.99 17.08 -8.74
CA MET A 196 -20.02 17.48 -9.71
C MET A 196 -21.40 17.76 -9.09
N LYS A 197 -21.67 17.25 -7.87
CA LYS A 197 -22.94 17.51 -7.16
C LYS A 197 -22.96 18.86 -6.45
N GLY A 198 -21.80 19.46 -6.20
CA GLY A 198 -21.67 20.62 -5.33
C GLY A 198 -21.70 21.94 -6.08
N THR A 199 -22.50 22.89 -5.59
CA THR A 199 -22.51 24.27 -6.08
C THR A 199 -21.23 25.06 -5.74
N ARG A 200 -20.34 24.50 -4.93
CA ARG A 200 -19.10 25.18 -4.51
C ARG A 200 -17.89 24.81 -5.37
N TRP A 201 -18.08 23.93 -6.35
CA TRP A 201 -17.00 23.31 -7.13
C TRP A 201 -17.23 23.39 -8.65
N TRP A 202 -18.04 24.35 -9.12
CA TRP A 202 -18.09 24.76 -10.53
C TRP A 202 -17.02 25.81 -10.85
#